data_AF-A0A971NCT5-F1
#
_entry.id   AF-A0A971NCT5-F1
#
_cell.length_a   1.000
_cell.length_b   1.000
_cell.length_c   1.000
_cell.angle_alpha   90.00
_cell.angle_beta   90.00
_cell.angle_gamma   90.00
#
_symmetry.space_group_name_H-M   'P 1'
#
loop_
_entity.id
_entity.type
_entity.pdbx_description
1 polymer ?
#
loop_
_entity_poly.entity_id
_entity_poly.type
_entity_poly.pdbx_seq_one_letter_code
_entity_poly.pdbx_strand_id
1 'polypeptide(L)' 'LLLALSVPEPLLKVTVMLSSMPSAVNCFIMAKEMKMDSDYAADLVASTTVLGIISIPVWANILGII' A
#
# COMPACT_ATOMS: atom_id res chain seq x y z
N LEU A 1 10.56 14.40 -1.71
CA LEU A 1 10.85 14.20 -0.27
C LEU A 1 11.91 13.12 -0.04
N LEU A 2 11.77 11.90 -0.58
CA LEU A 2 12.80 10.84 -0.45
C LEU A 2 14.15 11.18 -1.12
N LEU A 3 14.15 11.82 -2.30
CA LEU A 3 15.37 12.35 -2.92
C LEU A 3 16.05 13.46 -2.10
N ALA A 4 15.26 14.19 -1.28
CA ALA A 4 15.80 15.24 -0.41
C ALA A 4 16.42 14.68 0.89
N LEU A 5 16.18 13.40 1.20
CA LEU A 5 16.70 12.71 2.39
C LEU A 5 17.98 11.89 2.11
N SER A 6 18.55 11.96 0.89
CA SER A 6 19.73 11.17 0.48
C SER A 6 19.65 9.69 0.85
N VAL A 7 18.48 9.08 0.68
CA VAL A 7 18.26 7.66 0.99
C VAL A 7 18.93 6.79 -0.09
N PRO A 8 19.66 5.72 0.28
CA PRO A 8 20.25 4.77 -0.67
C PRO A 8 19.21 4.22 -1.66
N GLU A 9 19.58 4.07 -2.93
CA GLU A 9 18.66 3.62 -4.00
C GLU A 9 17.87 2.34 -3.68
N PRO A 10 18.44 1.29 -3.04
CA PRO A 10 17.68 0.09 -2.69
C PRO A 10 16.55 0.39 -1.70
N LEU A 11 16.81 1.25 -0.71
CA LEU A 11 15.83 1.63 0.31
C LEU A 11 14.73 2.51 -0.28
N LEU A 12 15.07 3.39 -1.22
CA LEU A 12 14.07 4.18 -1.95
C LEU A 12 13.12 3.26 -2.73
N LYS A 13 13.66 2.25 -3.44
CA LYS A 13 12.85 1.29 -4.20
C LYS A 13 11.89 0.50 -3.31
N VAL A 14 12.39 -0.01 -2.17
CA VAL A 14 11.56 -0.74 -1.19
C VAL A 14 10.48 0.15 -0.58
N THR A 15 10.80 1.41 -0.27
CA THR A 15 9.84 2.34 0.33
C THR A 15 8.68 2.64 -0.63
N VAL A 16 8.99 2.87 -1.91
CA VAL A 16 7.97 3.11 -2.93
C VAL A 16 7.12 1.86 -3.15
N MET A 17 7.74 0.67 -3.23
CA MET A 17 6.99 -0.58 -3.34
C MET A 17 6.09 -0.81 -2.12
N LEU A 18 6.59 -0.59 -0.90
CA LEU A 18 5.80 -0.74 0.32
C LEU A 18 4.59 0.20 0.32
N SER A 19 4.75 1.44 -0.17
CA SER A 19 3.63 2.40 -0.26
C SER A 19 2.59 2.02 -1.32
N SER A 20 2.96 1.22 -2.32
CA SER A 20 2.04 0.73 -3.34
C SER A 20 1.21 -0.49 -2.90
N MET A 21 1.49 -1.02 -1.70
CA MET A 21 0.74 -2.15 -1.14
C MET A 21 -0.69 -1.75 -0.77
N PRO A 22 -1.67 -2.65 -0.96
CA PRO A 22 -3.06 -2.41 -0.59
C PRO A 22 -3.23 -2.27 0.93
N SER A 23 -4.39 -1.75 1.36
CA SER A 23 -4.69 -1.59 2.78
C SER A 23 -4.72 -2.96 3.48
N ALA A 24 -4.06 -3.06 4.64
CA ALA A 24 -3.97 -4.31 5.37
C ALA A 24 -5.36 -4.78 5.84
N VAL A 25 -5.65 -6.08 5.67
CA VAL A 25 -6.89 -6.72 6.14
C VAL A 25 -7.12 -6.55 7.66
N ASN A 26 -6.04 -6.34 8.44
CA ASN A 26 -6.13 -6.11 9.87
C ASN A 26 -6.82 -4.78 10.23
N CYS A 27 -6.86 -3.80 9.30
CA CYS A 27 -7.59 -2.55 9.52
C CYS A 27 -9.10 -2.78 9.72
N PHE A 28 -9.67 -3.81 9.10
CA PHE A 28 -11.06 -4.20 9.32
C PHE A 28 -11.31 -4.66 10.77
N ILE A 29 -10.46 -5.55 11.26
CA ILE A 29 -10.56 -6.08 12.63
C ILE A 29 -10.42 -4.94 13.64
N MET A 30 -9.42 -4.06 13.45
CA MET A 30 -9.23 -2.88 14.29
C MET A 30 -10.42 -1.92 14.25
N ALA A 31 -10.99 -1.64 13.08
CA ALA A 31 -12.16 -0.77 12.95
C ALA A 31 -13.35 -1.33 13.74
N LYS A 32 -13.57 -2.64 13.68
CA LYS A 32 -14.62 -3.33 14.44
C LYS A 32 -14.40 -3.23 15.96
N GLU A 33 -13.17 -3.48 16.42
CA GLU A 33 -12.82 -3.37 17.85
C GLU A 33 -12.95 -1.93 18.37
N MET A 34 -12.64 -0.94 17.54
CA MET A 34 -12.77 0.48 17.86
C MET A 34 -14.21 1.02 17.76
N LYS A 35 -15.21 0.16 17.49
CA LYS A 35 -16.61 0.55 17.24
C LYS A 35 -16.76 1.59 16.11
N MET A 36 -15.85 1.56 15.14
CA MET A 36 -15.93 2.32 13.89
C MET A 36 -16.68 1.51 12.82
N ASP A 37 -16.94 2.15 11.68
CA ASP A 37 -17.60 1.52 10.54
C ASP A 37 -16.71 0.43 9.92
N SER A 38 -16.96 -0.80 10.33
CA SER A 38 -16.23 -1.96 9.86
C SER A 38 -16.62 -2.35 8.43
N ASP A 39 -17.88 -2.12 8.01
CA ASP A 39 -18.32 -2.48 6.66
C ASP A 39 -17.63 -1.60 5.62
N TYR A 40 -17.50 -0.30 5.89
CA TYR A 40 -16.70 0.59 5.06
C TYR A 40 -15.22 0.19 5.02
N ALA A 41 -14.65 -0.22 6.15
CA ALA A 41 -13.26 -0.69 6.21
C ALA A 41 -13.05 -1.99 5.39
N ALA A 42 -14.05 -2.88 5.35
CA ALA A 42 -14.01 -4.08 4.52
C ALA A 42 -14.05 -3.74 3.03
N ASP A 43 -14.96 -2.85 2.61
CA ASP A 43 -15.06 -2.39 1.22
C ASP A 43 -13.79 -1.66 0.77
N LEU A 44 -13.18 -0.87 1.65
CA LEU A 44 -11.90 -0.21 1.41
C LEU A 44 -10.78 -1.24 1.17
N VAL A 45 -10.68 -2.27 2.02
CA VAL A 45 -9.68 -3.33 1.87
C VAL A 45 -9.89 -4.11 0.56
N ALA A 46 -11.13 -4.47 0.24
CA ALA A 46 -11.45 -5.18 -1.00
C ALA A 46 -11.09 -4.33 -2.24
N SER A 47 -11.52 -3.06 -2.26
CA SER A 47 -11.26 -2.12 -3.35
C SER A 47 -9.75 -1.87 -3.54
N THR A 48 -9.02 -1.61 -2.45
CA THR A 48 -7.57 -1.38 -2.52
C THR A 48 -6.81 -2.63 -2.92
N THR A 49 -7.27 -3.84 -2.56
CA THR A 49 -6.68 -5.11 -3.01
C THR A 49 -6.83 -5.26 -4.53
N VAL A 50 -8.02 -5.00 -5.07
CA VAL A 50 -8.26 -5.03 -6.53
C VAL A 50 -7.40 -3.99 -7.25
N LEU A 51 -7.32 -2.77 -6.71
CA LEU A 51 -6.45 -1.71 -7.25
C LEU A 51 -4.96 -2.08 -7.14
N GLY A 52 -4.57 -2.81 -6.09
CA GLY A 52 -3.21 -3.28 -5.85
C GLY A 52 -2.69 -4.23 -6.94
N ILE A 53 -3.58 -5.03 -7.56
CA ILE A 53 -3.23 -5.92 -8.67
C ILE A 53 -2.63 -5.13 -9.85
N ILE A 54 -3.07 -3.88 -10.06
CA ILE A 54 -2.57 -3.02 -11.14
C ILE A 54 -1.47 -2.08 -10.61
N SER A 55 -1.65 -1.49 -9.43
CA SER A 55 -0.69 -0.53 -8.87
C SER A 55 0.69 -1.14 -8.62
N ILE A 56 0.77 -2.37 -8.08
CA ILE A 56 2.05 -3.03 -7.78
C ILE A 56 2.89 -3.25 -9.06
N PRO A 57 2.39 -3.88 -10.15
CA PRO A 57 3.19 -4.08 -11.35
C PRO A 57 3.50 -2.77 -12.09
N VAL A 58 2.61 -1.77 -12.05
CA VAL A 58 2.86 -0.44 -12.63
C VAL A 58 4.05 0.23 -11.94
N TRP A 59 4.08 0.25 -10.61
CA TRP A 59 5.21 0.79 -9.86
C TRP A 59 6.48 -0.05 -10.02
N ALA A 60 6.36 -1.37 -10.11
CA ALA A 60 7.51 -2.25 -10.38
C ALA A 60 8.19 -1.94 -11.74
N ASN A 61 7.38 -1.67 -12.78
CA ASN A 61 7.88 -1.25 -14.11
C ASN A 61 8.53 0.15 -14.05
N ILE A 62 7.89 1.12 -13.38
CA ILE A 62 8.44 2.49 -13.26
C ILE A 62 9.78 2.50 -12.52
N LEU A 63 9.95 1.64 -11.51
CA LEU A 63 11.19 1.53 -10.74
C LEU A 63 12.27 0.66 -11.42
N GLY A 64 11.96 0.02 -12.55
CA GLY A 64 12.85 -0.90 -13.26
C GLY A 64 13.29 -2.08 -12.39
N ILE A 65 12.37 -2.59 -11.56
CA ILE A 65 12.59 -3.82 -10.76
C ILE A 65 12.30 -5.07 -11.62
N ILE A 66 11.43 -4.92 -12.62
CA ILE A 66 11.03 -5.89 -13.64
C ILE A 66 11.19 -5.22 -15.00
#